data_AF-M3FV16-F1
#
_entry.id   AF-M3FV16-F1
#
_cell.length_a   1.000
_cell.length_b   1.000
_cell.length_c   1.000
_cell.angle_alpha   90.00
_cell.angle_beta   90.00
_cell.angle_gamma   90.00
#
_symmetry.space_group_name_H-M   'P 1'
#
loop_
_entity.id
_entity.type
_entity.pdbx_description
1 polymer ?
#
loop_
_entity_poly.entity_id
_entity_poly.type
_entity_poly.pdbx_seq_one_letter_code
_entity_poly.pdbx_strand_id
1 'polypeptide(L)'
;MYVTETKAVRVSLLPDVVRRDAFAEASRFRGEFYECLTARRDELFELTDAVLCADGAVKSPVDLTLLPEHRRGHGAMYGGLNHGRIDVEQVRTVLSGLSLPRFDGGRLVLAVDVSPWLRSDAPCSAERLFCHVYGRAQTASQFLPGWPYSFVAVLEPGATSWTAILDAVRLGPVDDATAVTAAQLRGVVERLIAAGQWRAGDPDIVIVSDAGYDVTRLAWVLRDLPVELVGRVRSDRVMRLPKPPRVYDPKGGRPPKTVSYMVSFRSRL
;
A
#
# COMPACT_ATOMS: atom_id res chain seq x y z
N MET A 1 -32.55 -13.28 34.31
CA MET A 1 -31.68 -12.20 34.84
C MET A 1 -30.34 -12.35 34.13
N TYR A 2 -30.15 -11.65 33.01
CA TYR A 2 -28.94 -11.77 32.21
C TYR A 2 -27.87 -10.85 32.80
N VAL A 3 -26.80 -11.44 33.31
CA VAL A 3 -25.61 -10.71 33.76
C VAL A 3 -24.74 -10.48 32.53
N THR A 4 -24.72 -9.25 32.04
CA THR A 4 -23.75 -8.80 31.04
C THR A 4 -22.38 -8.69 31.71
N GLU A 5 -21.48 -9.61 31.35
CA GLU A 5 -20.08 -9.57 31.74
C GLU A 5 -19.37 -8.51 30.88
N THR A 6 -19.07 -7.36 31.50
CA THR A 6 -18.34 -6.27 30.83
C THR A 6 -16.89 -6.69 30.62
N LYS A 7 -16.51 -6.91 29.36
CA LYS A 7 -15.13 -7.24 28.95
C LYS A 7 -14.23 -6.04 29.26
N ALA A 8 -13.49 -6.10 30.37
CA ALA A 8 -12.49 -5.09 30.71
C ALA A 8 -11.33 -5.15 29.71
N VAL A 9 -11.19 -4.10 28.89
CA VAL A 9 -9.99 -3.89 28.08
C VAL A 9 -8.88 -3.45 29.04
N ARG A 10 -7.97 -4.37 29.36
CA ARG A 10 -6.72 -4.03 30.05
C ARG A 10 -5.87 -3.18 29.11
N VAL A 11 -5.86 -1.86 29.32
CA VAL A 11 -4.84 -0.99 28.75
C VAL A 11 -3.57 -1.19 29.57
N SER A 12 -2.73 -2.15 29.17
CA SER A 12 -1.38 -2.26 29.71
C SER A 12 -0.54 -1.10 29.17
N LEU A 13 -0.09 -0.21 30.06
CA LEU A 13 0.90 0.82 29.71
C LEU A 13 2.19 0.13 29.27
N LEU A 14 2.73 0.54 28.11
CA LEU A 14 4.04 0.07 27.64
C LEU A 14 5.12 0.43 28.68
N PRO A 15 6.10 -0.46 28.95
CA PRO A 15 7.21 -0.16 29.85
C PRO A 15 7.98 1.10 29.42
N ASP A 16 8.50 1.87 30.37
CA ASP A 16 9.17 3.16 30.10
C ASP A 16 10.35 3.08 29.13
N VAL A 17 11.06 1.93 29.07
CA VAL A 17 12.15 1.70 28.11
C VAL A 17 11.61 1.65 26.68
N VAL A 18 10.53 0.88 26.45
CA VAL A 18 9.86 0.79 25.14
C VAL A 18 9.35 2.16 24.70
N ARG A 19 8.87 2.97 25.65
CA ARG A 19 8.41 4.34 25.37
C ARG A 19 9.58 5.27 24.99
N ARG A 20 10.76 5.13 25.60
CA ARG A 20 11.96 5.92 25.26
C ARG A 20 12.50 5.57 23.87
N ASP A 21 12.52 4.28 23.53
CA ASP A 21 12.98 3.82 22.22
C ASP A 21 12.03 4.29 21.10
N ALA A 22 10.72 4.15 21.31
CA ALA A 22 9.71 4.65 20.37
C ALA A 22 9.80 6.18 20.17
N PHE A 23 10.08 6.93 21.23
CA PHE A 23 10.28 8.39 21.12
C PHE A 23 11.55 8.73 20.32
N ALA A 24 12.64 8.00 20.53
CA ALA A 24 13.88 8.20 19.79
C ALA A 24 13.71 7.88 18.29
N GLU A 25 12.99 6.80 17.97
CA GLU A 25 12.65 6.42 16.60
C GLU A 25 11.76 7.49 15.94
N ALA A 26 10.70 7.94 16.61
CA ALA A 26 9.84 8.99 16.11
C ALA A 26 10.59 10.32 15.91
N SER A 27 11.49 10.68 16.83
CA SER A 27 12.32 11.89 16.73
C SER A 27 13.25 11.84 15.52
N ARG A 28 13.90 10.69 15.29
CA ARG A 28 14.75 10.47 14.10
C ARG A 28 13.93 10.57 12.82
N PHE A 29 12.81 9.86 12.75
CA PHE A 29 11.91 9.90 11.60
C PHE A 29 11.47 11.32 11.27
N ARG A 30 11.11 12.11 12.28
CA ARG A 30 10.74 13.52 12.10
C ARG A 30 11.86 14.35 11.51
N GLY A 31 13.10 14.16 11.97
CA GLY A 31 14.28 14.82 11.41
C GLY A 31 14.49 14.45 9.94
N GLU A 32 14.44 13.15 9.61
CA GLU A 32 14.61 12.66 8.25
C GLU A 32 13.47 13.12 7.32
N PHE A 33 12.22 13.09 7.80
CA PHE A 33 11.06 13.59 7.07
C PHE A 33 11.17 15.09 6.78
N TYR A 34 11.67 15.88 7.75
CA TYR A 34 11.86 17.32 7.55
C TYR A 34 12.86 17.62 6.42
N GLU A 35 13.94 16.84 6.32
CA GLU A 35 14.91 16.97 5.22
C GLU A 35 14.32 16.62 3.85
N CYS A 36 13.26 15.80 3.80
CA CYS A 36 12.53 15.55 2.55
C CYS A 36 11.74 16.76 2.04
N LEU A 37 11.52 17.79 2.87
CA LEU A 37 10.71 18.95 2.51
C LEU A 37 11.61 20.03 1.86
N THR A 38 11.58 20.13 0.54
CA THR A 38 12.53 20.94 -0.24
C THR A 38 12.07 22.38 -0.46
N ALA A 39 10.80 22.70 -0.23
CA ALA A 39 10.29 24.07 -0.22
C ALA A 39 9.15 24.25 0.78
N ARG A 40 9.09 25.43 1.44
CA ARG A 40 8.15 25.72 2.53
C ARG A 40 8.19 24.67 3.66
N ARG A 41 9.39 24.15 3.94
CA ARG A 41 9.61 23.01 4.84
C ARG A 41 8.97 23.14 6.21
N ASP A 42 9.16 24.28 6.88
CA ASP A 42 8.65 24.46 8.23
C ASP A 42 7.12 24.43 8.25
N GLU A 43 6.48 25.02 7.24
CA GLU A 43 5.03 25.02 7.10
C GLU A 43 4.49 23.62 6.80
N LEU A 44 5.09 22.90 5.84
CA LEU A 44 4.67 21.53 5.52
C LEU A 44 4.86 20.59 6.71
N PHE A 45 5.92 20.79 7.49
CA PHE A 45 6.21 20.00 8.67
C PHE A 45 5.20 20.26 9.78
N GLU A 46 4.96 21.53 10.13
CA GLU A 46 3.95 21.90 11.13
C GLU A 46 2.53 21.48 10.70
N LEU A 47 2.21 21.59 9.40
CA LEU A 47 0.93 21.11 8.88
C LEU A 47 0.80 19.59 9.03
N THR A 48 1.87 18.84 8.78
CA THR A 48 1.88 17.39 8.98
C THR A 48 1.66 17.02 10.44
N ASP A 49 2.35 17.71 11.36
CA ASP A 49 2.16 17.51 12.79
C ASP A 49 0.73 17.82 13.22
N ALA A 50 0.18 18.94 12.77
CA ALA A 50 -1.18 19.33 13.06
C ALA A 50 -2.20 18.29 12.56
N VAL A 51 -2.00 17.70 11.37
CA VAL A 51 -2.86 16.61 10.87
C VAL A 51 -2.76 15.36 11.75
N LEU A 52 -1.56 15.00 12.21
CA LEU A 52 -1.32 13.80 13.02
C LEU A 52 -1.80 13.97 14.47
N CYS A 53 -1.80 15.19 15.00
CA CYS A 53 -2.21 15.52 16.36
C CYS A 53 -3.67 16.01 16.47
N ALA A 54 -4.36 16.21 15.35
CA ALA A 54 -5.77 16.60 15.37
C ALA A 54 -6.64 15.55 16.07
N ASP A 55 -7.59 16.02 16.88
CA ASP A 55 -8.59 15.17 17.54
C ASP A 55 -9.62 14.65 16.51
N GLY A 56 -9.26 13.56 15.84
CA GLY A 56 -10.11 12.86 14.88
C GLY A 56 -9.98 13.37 13.44
N ALA A 57 -11.04 13.20 12.66
CA ALA A 57 -11.00 13.44 11.23
C ALA A 57 -10.95 14.95 10.90
N VAL A 58 -9.88 15.39 10.25
CA VAL A 58 -9.74 16.75 9.72
C VAL A 58 -10.85 17.07 8.71
N LYS A 59 -11.67 18.08 9.01
CA LYS A 59 -12.78 18.52 8.14
C LYS A 59 -12.44 19.75 7.31
N SER A 60 -11.51 20.57 7.79
CA SER A 60 -11.09 21.82 7.16
C SER A 60 -9.58 21.98 7.37
N PRO A 61 -8.79 22.19 6.29
CA PRO A 61 -7.37 22.47 6.42
C PRO A 61 -7.06 23.76 7.19
N VAL A 62 -7.96 24.75 7.19
CA VAL A 62 -7.78 26.01 7.92
C VAL A 62 -7.83 25.79 9.43
N ASP A 63 -8.66 24.86 9.91
CA ASP A 63 -8.83 24.59 11.33
C ASP A 63 -7.53 24.05 11.96
N LEU A 64 -6.67 23.42 11.15
CA LEU A 64 -5.34 22.96 11.58
C LEU A 64 -4.46 24.11 12.06
N THR A 65 -4.65 25.33 11.57
CA THR A 65 -3.88 26.52 12.00
C THR A 65 -4.24 27.01 13.40
N LEU A 66 -5.24 26.38 14.03
CA LEU A 66 -5.62 26.63 15.42
C LEU A 66 -5.02 25.62 16.40
N LEU A 67 -4.40 24.54 15.89
CA LEU A 67 -3.78 23.51 16.71
C LEU A 67 -2.42 23.96 17.24
N PRO A 68 -2.01 23.55 18.45
CA PRO A 68 -0.76 23.99 19.06
C PRO A 68 0.50 23.58 18.27
N GLU A 69 0.39 22.53 17.45
CA GLU A 69 1.45 22.06 16.57
C GLU A 69 1.67 22.99 15.36
N HIS A 70 0.65 23.76 14.96
CA HIS A 70 0.73 24.70 13.84
C HIS A 70 0.97 26.12 14.34
N ARG A 71 2.16 26.68 14.08
CA ARG A 71 2.61 27.95 14.67
C ARG A 71 2.50 29.12 13.71
N ARG A 72 1.94 28.90 12.52
CA ARG A 72 1.86 29.87 11.43
C ARG A 72 0.42 30.23 11.11
N GLY A 73 0.21 31.40 10.50
CA GLY A 73 -1.14 31.85 10.15
C GLY A 73 -1.74 31.09 8.95
N HIS A 74 -3.05 31.19 8.76
CA HIS A 74 -3.80 30.59 7.65
C HIS A 74 -3.19 30.84 6.25
N GLY A 75 -2.63 32.03 6.00
CA GLY A 75 -2.00 32.36 4.71
C GLY A 75 -0.74 31.56 4.44
N ALA A 76 0.01 31.21 5.51
CA ALA A 76 1.18 30.34 5.41
C ALA A 76 0.76 28.92 5.02
N MET A 77 -0.33 28.39 5.60
CA MET A 77 -0.89 27.07 5.26
C MET A 77 -1.20 26.94 3.77
N TYR A 78 -1.94 27.89 3.20
CA TYR A 78 -2.17 27.88 1.74
C TYR A 78 -0.88 28.06 0.95
N GLY A 79 0.06 28.88 1.44
CA GLY A 79 1.39 29.01 0.85
C GLY A 79 2.17 27.68 0.84
N GLY A 80 2.07 26.88 1.90
CA GLY A 80 2.65 25.54 2.02
C GLY A 80 2.02 24.56 1.04
N LEU A 81 0.69 24.49 0.98
CA LEU A 81 0.00 23.58 0.06
C LEU A 81 0.23 23.93 -1.43
N ASN A 82 0.27 25.22 -1.77
CA ASN A 82 0.42 25.65 -3.17
C ASN A 82 1.87 25.66 -3.66
N HIS A 83 2.81 26.04 -2.79
CA HIS A 83 4.21 26.28 -3.16
C HIS A 83 5.22 25.39 -2.44
N GLY A 84 4.76 24.52 -1.55
CA GLY A 84 5.59 23.52 -0.90
C GLY A 84 6.06 22.45 -1.87
N ARG A 85 7.19 21.82 -1.54
CA ARG A 85 7.78 20.74 -2.34
C ARG A 85 8.26 19.65 -1.40
N ILE A 86 8.03 18.40 -1.80
CA ILE A 86 8.38 17.19 -1.06
C ILE A 86 9.20 16.32 -2.01
N ASP A 87 10.37 15.90 -1.58
CA ASP A 87 11.11 14.82 -2.23
C ASP A 87 10.45 13.48 -1.88
N VAL A 88 9.52 13.06 -2.73
CA VAL A 88 8.71 11.86 -2.50
C VAL A 88 9.58 10.58 -2.52
N GLU A 89 10.64 10.54 -3.32
CA GLU A 89 11.55 9.39 -3.34
C GLU A 89 12.35 9.29 -2.04
N GLN A 90 12.80 10.43 -1.51
CA GLN A 90 13.46 10.44 -0.21
C GLN A 90 12.49 10.01 0.90
N VAL A 91 11.22 10.46 0.89
CA VAL A 91 10.20 9.99 1.84
C VAL A 91 10.03 8.46 1.75
N ARG A 92 9.91 7.89 0.55
CA ARG A 92 9.80 6.43 0.34
C ARG A 92 11.00 5.67 0.89
N THR A 93 12.20 6.25 0.76
CA THR A 93 13.44 5.68 1.29
C THR A 93 13.44 5.69 2.81
N VAL A 94 13.09 6.81 3.44
CA VAL A 94 12.94 6.95 4.90
C VAL A 94 11.95 5.93 5.45
N LEU A 95 10.76 5.80 4.83
CA LEU A 95 9.74 4.83 5.25
C LEU A 95 10.23 3.37 5.18
N SER A 96 11.05 3.03 4.18
CA SER A 96 11.62 1.69 4.03
C SER A 96 12.72 1.39 5.05
N GLY A 97 13.31 2.43 5.66
CA GLY A 97 14.34 2.32 6.70
C GLY A 97 13.80 2.15 8.12
N LEU A 98 12.49 2.31 8.33
CA LEU A 98 11.87 2.17 9.66
C LEU A 98 11.88 0.73 10.17
N SER A 99 11.61 0.54 11.46
CA SER A 99 11.37 -0.79 12.02
C SER A 99 10.05 -1.35 11.47
N LEU A 100 10.13 -2.37 10.61
CA LEU A 100 8.96 -2.95 9.96
C LEU A 100 8.46 -4.22 10.68
N PRO A 101 7.13 -4.42 10.79
CA PRO A 101 6.58 -5.64 11.36
C PRO A 101 6.93 -6.86 10.49
N ARG A 102 7.14 -8.00 11.15
CA ARG A 102 7.54 -9.25 10.51
C ARG A 102 6.68 -10.40 11.02
N PHE A 103 6.32 -11.29 10.11
CA PHE A 103 5.66 -12.56 10.41
C PHE A 103 6.68 -13.61 10.87
N ASP A 104 6.17 -14.78 11.24
CA ASP A 104 6.98 -15.93 11.68
C ASP A 104 8.18 -16.18 10.74
N GLY A 105 9.34 -16.43 11.36
CA GLY A 105 10.60 -16.59 10.64
C GLY A 105 11.19 -15.28 10.08
N GLY A 106 10.75 -14.11 10.55
CA GLY A 106 11.30 -12.80 10.17
C GLY A 106 10.83 -12.30 8.80
N ARG A 107 9.76 -12.89 8.26
CA ARG A 107 9.27 -12.66 6.91
C ARG A 107 8.50 -11.33 6.80
N LEU A 108 8.83 -10.53 5.80
CA LEU A 108 8.02 -9.36 5.42
C LEU A 108 6.83 -9.80 4.59
N VAL A 109 5.66 -9.25 4.91
CA VAL A 109 4.42 -9.46 4.14
C VAL A 109 3.89 -8.10 3.74
N LEU A 110 3.79 -7.87 2.44
CA LEU A 110 3.28 -6.65 1.84
C LEU A 110 1.87 -6.88 1.31
N ALA A 111 1.02 -5.87 1.38
CA ALA A 111 -0.23 -5.81 0.64
C ALA A 111 -0.16 -4.70 -0.40
N VAL A 112 -0.74 -4.96 -1.57
CA VAL A 112 -0.99 -3.95 -2.60
C VAL A 112 -2.46 -3.85 -2.92
N ASP A 113 -3.02 -2.65 -2.84
CA ASP A 113 -4.42 -2.39 -3.15
C ASP A 113 -4.65 -0.97 -3.69
N VAL A 114 -5.73 -0.79 -4.46
CA VAL A 114 -6.14 0.52 -4.97
C VAL A 114 -7.29 1.06 -4.12
N SER A 115 -7.05 2.19 -3.46
CA SER A 115 -8.08 2.91 -2.72
C SER A 115 -8.53 4.17 -3.48
N PRO A 116 -9.85 4.41 -3.57
CA PRO A 116 -10.38 5.55 -4.30
C PRO A 116 -10.33 6.83 -3.46
N TRP A 117 -9.71 7.87 -3.99
CA TRP A 117 -9.75 9.23 -3.46
C TRP A 117 -10.88 10.02 -4.12
N LEU A 118 -12.09 9.91 -3.56
CA LEU A 118 -13.30 10.44 -4.17
C LEU A 118 -13.36 11.98 -4.13
N ARG A 119 -13.75 12.59 -5.24
CA ARG A 119 -13.90 14.04 -5.41
C ARG A 119 -15.03 14.37 -6.38
N SER A 120 -16.24 13.94 -6.02
CA SER A 120 -17.46 14.23 -6.79
C SER A 120 -17.67 15.75 -6.97
N ASP A 121 -17.43 16.53 -5.92
CA ASP A 121 -17.69 17.99 -5.89
C ASP A 121 -16.58 18.85 -6.51
N ALA A 122 -15.60 18.25 -7.18
CA ALA A 122 -14.47 18.97 -7.77
C ALA A 122 -14.43 18.84 -9.31
N PRO A 123 -15.47 19.29 -10.04
CA PRO A 123 -15.64 19.03 -11.48
C PRO A 123 -14.45 19.46 -12.34
N CYS A 124 -13.78 20.56 -11.96
CA CYS A 124 -12.66 21.13 -12.69
C CYS A 124 -11.31 20.47 -12.35
N SER A 125 -11.25 19.55 -11.39
CA SER A 125 -10.00 18.88 -11.06
C SER A 125 -9.61 17.90 -12.18
N ALA A 126 -8.42 18.12 -12.72
CA ALA A 126 -7.89 17.41 -13.87
C ALA A 126 -7.72 15.91 -13.61
N GLU A 127 -7.80 15.12 -14.68
CA GLU A 127 -7.44 13.70 -14.70
C GLU A 127 -8.12 12.86 -13.59
N ARG A 128 -9.33 13.23 -13.18
CA ARG A 128 -10.17 12.37 -12.36
C ARG A 128 -10.68 11.21 -13.21
N LEU A 129 -10.75 10.04 -12.60
CA LEU A 129 -11.28 8.81 -13.14
C LEU A 129 -12.58 8.44 -12.45
N PHE A 130 -13.28 7.46 -13.01
CA PHE A 130 -14.43 6.83 -12.37
C PHE A 130 -13.95 5.69 -11.48
N CYS A 131 -13.91 5.96 -10.17
CA CYS A 131 -13.50 4.99 -9.18
C CYS A 131 -14.67 4.07 -8.82
N HIS A 132 -14.42 2.76 -8.78
CA HIS A 132 -15.40 1.80 -8.28
C HIS A 132 -15.62 2.00 -6.78
N VAL A 133 -16.89 2.07 -6.36
CA VAL A 133 -17.29 2.11 -4.95
C VAL A 133 -18.32 1.02 -4.67
N TYR A 134 -18.18 0.38 -3.51
CA TYR A 134 -19.14 -0.63 -3.06
C TYR A 134 -20.38 0.08 -2.50
N GLY A 135 -21.43 0.16 -3.32
CA GLY A 135 -22.74 0.65 -2.88
C GLY A 135 -23.47 -0.36 -1.99
N ARG A 136 -24.40 0.12 -1.17
CA ARG A 136 -25.30 -0.75 -0.36
C ARG A 136 -26.34 -1.50 -1.19
N ALA A 137 -26.55 -1.13 -2.45
CA ALA A 137 -27.51 -1.80 -3.33
C ALA A 137 -26.83 -2.97 -4.06
N GLN A 138 -27.38 -4.18 -3.94
CA GLN A 138 -26.82 -5.44 -4.43
C GLN A 138 -26.60 -5.53 -5.96
N THR A 139 -27.05 -4.56 -6.76
CA THR A 139 -27.19 -4.75 -8.22
C THR A 139 -26.57 -3.66 -9.10
N ALA A 140 -25.84 -2.70 -8.56
CA ALA A 140 -25.11 -1.74 -9.41
C ALA A 140 -23.73 -1.44 -8.83
N SER A 141 -22.67 -1.78 -9.58
CA SER A 141 -21.35 -1.17 -9.37
C SER A 141 -21.53 0.35 -9.47
N GLN A 142 -21.30 1.04 -8.36
CA GLN A 142 -21.37 2.48 -8.32
C GLN A 142 -20.00 3.02 -8.69
N PHE A 143 -19.96 3.99 -9.60
CA PHE A 143 -18.74 4.68 -9.97
C PHE A 143 -18.86 6.14 -9.54
N LEU A 144 -17.88 6.62 -8.79
CA LEU A 144 -17.82 8.01 -8.35
C LEU A 144 -16.53 8.68 -8.88
N PRO A 145 -16.60 9.92 -9.37
CA PRO A 145 -15.42 10.65 -9.82
C PRO A 145 -14.38 10.82 -8.69
N GLY A 146 -13.12 10.53 -8.98
CA GLY A 146 -12.03 10.65 -8.02
C GLY A 146 -10.69 10.27 -8.63
N TRP A 147 -9.69 10.04 -7.78
CA TRP A 147 -8.39 9.51 -8.21
C TRP A 147 -8.15 8.15 -7.56
N PRO A 148 -7.82 7.11 -8.33
CA PRO A 148 -7.37 5.85 -7.77
C PRO A 148 -5.92 5.98 -7.31
N TYR A 149 -5.66 5.62 -6.06
CA TYR A 149 -4.31 5.54 -5.51
C TYR A 149 -3.99 4.09 -5.19
N SER A 150 -2.90 3.58 -5.78
CA SER A 150 -2.33 2.28 -5.41
C SER A 150 -1.41 2.46 -4.21
N PHE A 151 -1.65 1.69 -3.16
CA PHE A 151 -0.87 1.69 -1.93
C PHE A 151 -0.14 0.37 -1.79
N VAL A 152 1.11 0.44 -1.33
CA VAL A 152 1.87 -0.73 -0.85
C VAL A 152 2.14 -0.54 0.64
N ALA A 153 1.71 -1.51 1.43
CA ALA A 153 1.83 -1.46 2.89
C ALA A 153 2.43 -2.75 3.44
N VAL A 154 3.21 -2.64 4.52
CA VAL A 154 3.62 -3.80 5.32
C VAL A 154 2.48 -4.19 6.25
N LEU A 155 2.19 -5.49 6.30
CA LEU A 155 1.20 -6.07 7.18
C LEU A 155 1.83 -6.48 8.52
N GLU A 156 1.03 -6.38 9.57
CA GLU A 156 1.34 -6.81 10.93
C GLU A 156 0.69 -8.18 11.22
N PRO A 157 1.35 -9.10 11.94
CA PRO A 157 0.71 -10.30 12.44
C PRO A 157 -0.43 -9.99 13.42
N GLY A 158 -1.57 -10.68 13.27
CA GLY A 158 -2.71 -10.56 14.18
C GLY A 158 -3.93 -9.90 13.55
N ALA A 159 -5.00 -9.78 14.34
CA ALA A 159 -6.27 -9.20 13.90
C ALA A 159 -6.28 -7.69 14.15
N THR A 160 -5.48 -6.98 13.35
CA THR A 160 -5.26 -5.53 13.43
C THR A 160 -5.59 -4.88 12.10
N SER A 161 -5.97 -3.60 12.14
CA SER A 161 -6.13 -2.76 10.94
C SER A 161 -4.95 -1.80 10.75
N TRP A 162 -3.94 -1.89 11.61
CA TRP A 162 -2.73 -1.08 11.46
C TRP A 162 -1.87 -1.64 10.34
N THR A 163 -1.44 -0.75 9.44
CA THR A 163 -0.55 -1.07 8.33
C THR A 163 0.46 0.06 8.17
N ALA A 164 1.70 -0.29 7.83
CA ALA A 164 2.74 0.68 7.57
C ALA A 164 2.84 0.93 6.06
N ILE A 165 2.39 2.10 5.59
CA ILE A 165 2.46 2.46 4.16
C ILE A 165 3.92 2.70 3.78
N LEU A 166 4.39 2.00 2.73
CA LEU A 166 5.72 2.18 2.14
C LEU A 166 5.67 3.03 0.87
N ASP A 167 4.57 2.97 0.12
CA ASP A 167 4.42 3.69 -1.13
C ASP A 167 2.95 3.98 -1.45
N ALA A 168 2.71 5.11 -2.11
CA ALA A 168 1.44 5.49 -2.70
C ALA A 168 1.69 6.07 -4.11
N VAL A 169 0.98 5.55 -5.10
CA VAL A 169 1.07 5.98 -6.50
C VAL A 169 -0.32 6.30 -7.02
N ARG A 170 -0.50 7.51 -7.56
CA ARG A 170 -1.74 7.88 -8.25
C ARG A 170 -1.76 7.20 -9.62
N LEU A 171 -2.85 6.51 -9.93
CA LEU A 171 -3.08 5.94 -11.26
C LEU A 171 -3.75 7.00 -12.16
N GLY A 172 -3.10 7.29 -13.28
CA GLY A 172 -3.55 8.21 -14.31
C GLY A 172 -4.44 7.55 -15.38
N PRO A 173 -5.11 8.36 -16.21
CA PRO A 173 -6.06 7.87 -17.21
C PRO A 173 -5.45 7.06 -18.35
N VAL A 174 -4.15 7.22 -18.60
CA VAL A 174 -3.42 6.55 -19.68
C VAL A 174 -2.55 5.39 -19.17
N ASP A 175 -2.56 5.13 -17.87
CA ASP A 175 -1.68 4.15 -17.26
C ASP A 175 -2.17 2.72 -17.48
N ASP A 176 -1.23 1.81 -17.79
CA ASP A 176 -1.45 0.39 -17.56
C ASP A 176 -1.28 0.11 -16.07
N ALA A 177 -2.40 -0.06 -15.36
CA ALA A 177 -2.41 -0.31 -13.92
C ALA A 177 -1.50 -1.49 -13.51
N THR A 178 -1.37 -2.53 -14.33
CA THR A 178 -0.49 -3.66 -14.01
C THR A 178 0.98 -3.26 -14.16
N ALA A 179 1.32 -2.46 -15.18
CA ALA A 179 2.68 -1.97 -15.36
C ALA A 179 3.08 -1.01 -14.24
N VAL A 180 2.19 -0.09 -13.84
CA VAL A 180 2.42 0.81 -12.70
C VAL A 180 2.60 0.03 -11.41
N THR A 181 1.74 -0.96 -11.14
CA THR A 181 1.85 -1.82 -9.96
C THR A 181 3.18 -2.58 -9.94
N ALA A 182 3.60 -3.14 -11.07
CA ALA A 182 4.87 -3.85 -11.17
C ALA A 182 6.07 -2.93 -10.87
N ALA A 183 6.07 -1.71 -11.43
CA ALA A 183 7.11 -0.72 -11.17
C ALA A 183 7.12 -0.27 -9.69
N GLN A 184 5.94 -0.05 -9.10
CA GLN A 184 5.80 0.31 -7.70
C GLN A 184 6.32 -0.80 -6.77
N LEU A 185 5.90 -2.04 -6.98
CA LEU A 185 6.35 -3.19 -6.19
C LEU A 185 7.86 -3.40 -6.30
N ARG A 186 8.42 -3.29 -7.51
CA ARG A 186 9.86 -3.34 -7.73
C ARG A 186 10.59 -2.26 -6.93
N GLY A 187 10.16 -1.00 -7.06
CA GLY A 187 10.77 0.11 -6.34
C GLY A 187 10.71 -0.06 -4.82
N VAL A 188 9.60 -0.57 -4.29
CA VAL A 188 9.47 -0.89 -2.86
C VAL A 188 10.46 -1.98 -2.45
N VAL A 189 10.51 -3.10 -3.19
CA VAL A 189 11.40 -4.22 -2.85
C VAL A 189 12.87 -3.80 -2.93
N GLU A 190 13.26 -3.08 -3.97
CA GLU A 190 14.63 -2.58 -4.13
C GLU A 190 15.02 -1.62 -2.98
N ARG A 191 14.11 -0.73 -2.55
CA ARG A 191 14.34 0.13 -1.38
C ARG A 191 14.44 -0.66 -0.07
N LEU A 192 13.62 -1.69 0.12
CA LEU A 192 13.71 -2.58 1.29
C LEU A 192 15.06 -3.30 1.33
N ILE A 193 15.54 -3.80 0.20
CA ILE A 193 16.86 -4.43 0.09
C ILE A 193 17.96 -3.41 0.39
N ALA A 194 17.90 -2.21 -0.20
CA ALA A 194 18.86 -1.14 0.03
C ALA A 194 18.91 -0.67 1.49
N ALA A 195 17.75 -0.65 2.17
CA ALA A 195 17.62 -0.37 3.59
C ALA A 195 18.07 -1.55 4.49
N GLY A 196 18.48 -2.67 3.90
CA GLY A 196 18.94 -3.86 4.62
C GLY A 196 17.83 -4.64 5.32
N GLN A 197 16.57 -4.40 4.95
CA GLN A 197 15.39 -5.11 5.48
C GLN A 197 15.28 -6.55 4.96
N TRP A 198 15.99 -6.87 3.88
CA TRP A 198 16.14 -8.21 3.34
C TRP A 198 17.58 -8.43 2.87
N ARG A 199 18.12 -9.61 3.16
CA ARG A 199 19.47 -10.04 2.77
C ARG A 199 19.42 -11.44 2.18
N ALA A 200 20.45 -11.80 1.40
CA ALA A 200 20.59 -13.15 0.89
C ALA A 200 20.59 -14.18 2.03
N GLY A 201 19.65 -15.12 1.99
CA GLY A 201 19.42 -16.10 3.05
C GLY A 201 18.15 -15.85 3.88
N ASP A 202 17.61 -14.64 3.84
CA ASP A 202 16.30 -14.33 4.42
C ASP A 202 15.17 -14.98 3.60
N PRO A 203 14.01 -15.26 4.20
CA PRO A 203 12.84 -15.70 3.45
C PRO A 203 12.42 -14.65 2.41
N ASP A 204 11.89 -15.11 1.27
CA ASP A 204 11.32 -14.25 0.25
C ASP A 204 10.21 -13.35 0.83
N ILE A 205 10.14 -12.11 0.36
CA ILE A 205 9.11 -11.14 0.74
C ILE A 205 7.79 -11.60 0.12
N VAL A 206 6.75 -11.78 0.95
CA VAL A 206 5.43 -12.14 0.43
C VAL A 206 4.69 -10.89 0.02
N ILE A 207 4.12 -10.86 -1.18
CA ILE A 207 3.25 -9.79 -1.65
C ILE A 207 1.85 -10.35 -1.86
N VAL A 208 0.88 -9.80 -1.12
CA VAL A 208 -0.53 -10.16 -1.19
C VAL A 208 -1.28 -9.14 -2.05
N SER A 209 -2.12 -9.63 -2.96
CA SER A 209 -2.97 -8.82 -3.83
C SER A 209 -4.38 -9.41 -3.93
N ASP A 210 -5.36 -8.57 -4.24
CA ASP A 210 -6.73 -9.00 -4.44
C ASP A 210 -6.94 -9.64 -5.84
N ALA A 211 -8.19 -9.97 -6.19
CA ALA A 211 -8.49 -10.61 -7.47
C ALA A 211 -8.47 -9.65 -8.68
N GLY A 212 -8.34 -8.34 -8.45
CA GLY A 212 -8.25 -7.33 -9.50
C GLY A 212 -6.90 -7.35 -10.23
N TYR A 213 -5.85 -7.88 -9.60
CA TYR A 213 -4.49 -7.90 -10.14
C TYR A 213 -4.23 -9.10 -11.05
N ASP A 214 -3.47 -8.88 -12.13
CA ASP A 214 -2.91 -9.97 -12.94
C ASP A 214 -1.66 -10.55 -12.25
N VAL A 215 -1.90 -11.38 -11.23
CA VAL A 215 -0.85 -12.02 -10.42
C VAL A 215 0.15 -12.82 -11.26
N THR A 216 -0.31 -13.41 -12.38
CA THR A 216 0.56 -14.17 -13.28
C THR A 216 1.52 -13.27 -14.04
N ARG A 217 1.05 -12.13 -14.56
CA ARG A 217 1.92 -11.13 -15.19
C ARG A 217 2.90 -10.54 -14.16
N LEU A 218 2.43 -10.22 -12.95
CA LEU A 218 3.29 -9.71 -11.87
C LEU A 218 4.39 -10.71 -11.51
N ALA A 219 4.05 -11.99 -11.34
CA ALA A 219 5.03 -13.04 -11.04
C ALA A 219 6.10 -13.19 -12.13
N TRP A 220 5.73 -13.03 -13.39
CA TRP A 220 6.68 -13.07 -14.49
C TRP A 220 7.63 -11.87 -14.54
N VAL A 221 7.11 -10.67 -14.28
CA VAL A 221 7.86 -9.39 -14.38
C VAL A 221 8.73 -9.12 -13.15
N LEU A 222 8.37 -9.70 -12.00
CA LEU A 222 9.11 -9.56 -10.73
C LEU A 222 9.95 -10.81 -10.39
N ARG A 223 10.14 -11.73 -11.34
CA ARG A 223 10.79 -13.02 -11.09
C ARG A 223 12.25 -12.93 -10.65
N ASP A 224 12.91 -11.82 -10.97
CA ASP A 224 14.29 -11.52 -10.60
C ASP A 224 14.44 -10.99 -9.17
N LEU A 225 13.33 -10.69 -8.48
CA LEU A 225 13.32 -10.20 -7.11
C LEU A 225 13.03 -11.33 -6.10
N PRO A 226 13.45 -11.19 -4.83
CA PRO A 226 13.21 -12.19 -3.79
C PRO A 226 11.78 -12.10 -3.25
N VAL A 227 10.79 -12.39 -4.11
CA VAL A 227 9.37 -12.23 -3.80
C VAL A 227 8.54 -13.48 -4.08
N GLU A 228 7.58 -13.74 -3.19
CA GLU A 228 6.52 -14.73 -3.37
C GLU A 228 5.18 -13.99 -3.50
N LEU A 229 4.46 -14.16 -4.62
CA LEU A 229 3.17 -13.50 -4.86
C LEU A 229 2.01 -14.40 -4.45
N VAL A 230 1.12 -13.85 -3.63
CA VAL A 230 -0.13 -14.48 -3.21
C VAL A 230 -1.27 -13.60 -3.72
N GLY A 231 -2.04 -14.13 -4.66
CA GLY A 231 -3.17 -13.41 -5.24
C GLY A 231 -4.33 -14.36 -5.50
N ARG A 232 -5.55 -13.83 -5.43
CA ARG A 232 -6.73 -14.60 -5.82
C ARG A 232 -6.82 -14.61 -7.35
N VAL A 233 -6.69 -15.77 -7.95
CA VAL A 233 -6.90 -15.91 -9.40
C VAL A 233 -8.38 -15.71 -9.72
N ARG A 234 -8.70 -14.85 -10.71
CA ARG A 234 -10.08 -14.67 -11.18
C ARG A 234 -10.63 -16.00 -11.72
N SER A 235 -11.90 -16.27 -11.42
CA SER A 235 -12.56 -17.55 -11.74
C SER A 235 -12.72 -17.84 -13.24
N ASP A 236 -12.53 -16.84 -14.09
CA ASP A 236 -12.59 -16.94 -15.55
C ASP A 236 -11.24 -17.31 -16.20
N ARG A 237 -10.15 -17.43 -15.42
CA ARG A 237 -8.85 -17.85 -15.94
C ARG A 237 -8.77 -19.37 -16.10
N VAL A 238 -8.35 -19.81 -17.28
CA VAL A 238 -8.11 -21.22 -17.61
C VAL A 238 -6.60 -21.48 -17.59
N MET A 239 -6.13 -22.20 -16.58
CA MET A 239 -4.74 -22.64 -16.50
C MET A 239 -4.51 -23.81 -17.45
N ARG A 240 -3.50 -23.70 -18.30
CA ARG A 240 -3.13 -24.75 -19.25
C ARG A 240 -1.84 -25.41 -18.79
N LEU A 241 -1.85 -26.74 -18.74
CA LEU A 241 -0.62 -27.51 -18.64
C LEU A 241 0.20 -27.38 -19.94
N PRO A 242 1.52 -27.62 -19.89
CA PRO A 242 2.34 -27.73 -21.09
C PRO A 242 1.66 -28.65 -22.10
N LYS A 243 1.59 -28.20 -23.37
CA LYS A 243 0.98 -29.00 -24.43
C LYS A 243 1.75 -30.31 -24.54
N PRO A 244 1.12 -31.48 -24.38
CA PRO A 244 1.82 -32.75 -24.56
C PRO A 244 2.38 -32.83 -25.99
N PRO A 245 3.50 -33.55 -26.20
CA PRO A 245 4.07 -33.75 -27.52
C PRO A 245 3.01 -34.26 -28.49
N ARG A 246 3.00 -33.73 -29.71
CA ARG A 246 2.03 -34.15 -30.72
C ARG A 246 2.37 -35.56 -31.17
N VAL A 247 1.61 -36.55 -30.70
CA VAL A 247 1.65 -37.91 -31.22
C VAL A 247 0.82 -37.93 -32.50
N TYR A 248 1.43 -38.33 -33.62
CA TYR A 248 0.72 -38.51 -34.88
C TYR A 248 -0.26 -39.69 -34.77
N ASP A 249 -1.54 -39.45 -35.03
CA ASP A 249 -2.58 -40.48 -35.11
C ASP A 249 -3.05 -40.60 -36.58
N PRO A 250 -2.83 -41.75 -37.24
CA PRO A 250 -3.24 -41.99 -38.62
C PRO A 250 -4.76 -41.88 -38.87
N LYS A 251 -5.59 -41.97 -37.83
CA LYS A 251 -7.05 -41.91 -37.95
C LYS A 251 -7.64 -40.52 -37.71
N GLY A 252 -6.82 -39.53 -37.32
CA GLY A 252 -7.25 -38.18 -37.00
C GLY A 252 -8.08 -38.10 -35.72
N GLY A 253 -7.49 -37.56 -34.65
CA GLY A 253 -8.14 -37.39 -33.34
C GLY A 253 -8.32 -35.92 -32.94
N ARG A 254 -9.47 -35.58 -32.35
CA ARG A 254 -9.71 -34.24 -31.78
C ARG A 254 -8.80 -34.06 -30.54
N PRO A 255 -8.14 -32.90 -30.37
CA PRO A 255 -7.27 -32.68 -29.21
C PRO A 255 -8.04 -32.87 -27.89
N PRO A 256 -7.42 -33.51 -26.87
CA PRO A 256 -8.07 -33.68 -25.57
C PRO A 256 -8.37 -32.33 -24.91
N LYS A 257 -9.53 -32.22 -24.24
CA LYS A 257 -9.90 -31.07 -23.40
C LYS A 257 -9.27 -31.25 -22.01
N THR A 258 -8.51 -30.26 -21.54
CA THR A 258 -7.79 -30.30 -20.24
C THR A 258 -8.59 -29.62 -19.12
N VAL A 259 -8.44 -30.11 -17.88
CA VAL A 259 -9.18 -29.70 -16.65
C VAL A 259 -8.37 -28.74 -15.78
N SER A 260 -9.03 -27.83 -15.06
CA SER A 260 -8.48 -26.68 -14.30
C SER A 260 -8.18 -26.97 -12.80
N TYR A 261 -7.11 -26.37 -12.23
CA TYR A 261 -6.81 -26.32 -10.78
C TYR A 261 -6.15 -24.99 -10.34
N MET A 262 -6.13 -24.74 -9.02
CA MET A 262 -5.57 -23.56 -8.32
C MET A 262 -4.03 -23.55 -8.29
N VAL A 263 -3.38 -22.38 -8.37
CA VAL A 263 -1.92 -22.27 -8.56
C VAL A 263 -1.28 -21.25 -7.61
N SER A 264 -0.22 -21.66 -6.92
CA SER A 264 0.75 -20.79 -6.26
C SER A 264 1.92 -20.54 -7.21
N PHE A 265 2.33 -19.27 -7.38
CA PHE A 265 3.44 -18.91 -8.25
C PHE A 265 4.68 -18.67 -7.39
N ARG A 266 5.60 -19.63 -7.41
CA ARG A 266 6.93 -19.46 -6.84
C ARG A 266 7.88 -19.01 -7.94
N SER A 267 8.53 -17.88 -7.76
CA SER A 267 9.64 -17.47 -8.62
C SER A 267 10.87 -18.33 -8.30
N ARG A 268 10.96 -19.51 -8.90
CA ARG A 268 12.22 -20.24 -9.03
C ARG A 268 12.30 -20.81 -10.43
N LEU A 269 13.20 -20.26 -11.23
CA LEU A 269 13.87 -21.01 -12.28
C LEU A 269 15.18 -21.53 -11.71
#